data_AF-A0A7Y9IEB8-F1
#
_entry.id   AF-A0A7Y9IEB8-F1
#
_cell.length_a   1.000
_cell.length_b   1.000
_cell.length_c   1.000
_cell.angle_alpha   90.00
_cell.angle_beta   90.00
_cell.angle_gamma   90.00
#
_symmetry.space_group_name_H-M   'P 1'
#
loop_
_entity.id
_entity.type
_entity.pdbx_description
1 polymer ?
#
loop_
_entity_poly.entity_id
_entity_poly.type
_entity_poly.pdbx_seq_one_letter_code
_entity_poly.pdbx_strand_id
1 'polypeptide(L)'
;MTVDPALAVGGAPAVAPPAPGRLGEPLPLSAAAKYVEALGRWRDARRMELDQLDRAALQGAAQQSAGGSIDVTHDITLSMALWKAASDRYELLRATWDGGRAGEAERERMATLIWGRLDATVDPSLLARTGSAGLAVSLPEACRLSDALAGQLRERLALETSGLEVAERIRQLRVQLERIRDQVGLEPAGARQQQLAEQQARLGRRLKEIGEKAARGGDVGGLLGPIEIEVATFERDLIVAAATRREAGAKVDQARDLLAELSAREQALRTMVRRCVETVDPSPHYAVPEVSALGPVPNTLARLDPFLERLGKVSQAMNVVADAYTGALRDHEELAGRLAAYRAKATSLGHAGTAELQEAYRWAEGELNRRPARLRIARQLVELYQSYLEVQAPRRSE
;
A
#
# COMPACT_ATOMS: atom_id res chain seq x y z
N MET A 1 -12.80 57.20 8.33
CA MET A 1 -12.48 55.85 7.80
C MET A 1 -11.17 55.43 8.41
N THR A 2 -11.25 54.79 9.57
CA THR A 2 -10.12 54.24 10.32
C THR A 2 -9.85 52.84 9.80
N VAL A 3 -8.68 52.63 9.20
CA VAL A 3 -8.19 51.31 8.82
C VAL A 3 -7.83 50.57 10.12
N ASP A 4 -8.44 49.42 10.33
CA ASP A 4 -8.27 48.58 11.51
C ASP A 4 -6.83 48.00 11.53
N PRO A 5 -6.01 48.24 12.56
CA PRO A 5 -4.60 47.81 12.59
C PRO A 5 -4.40 46.32 12.96
N ALA A 6 -5.42 45.47 12.80
CA ALA A 6 -5.41 44.08 13.26
C ALA A 6 -4.91 43.04 12.24
N LEU A 7 -4.43 43.44 11.06
CA LEU A 7 -3.81 42.54 10.08
C LEU A 7 -2.28 42.68 10.08
N ALA A 8 -1.66 42.52 11.25
CA ALA A 8 -0.23 42.18 11.29
C ALA A 8 -0.08 40.73 10.82
N VAL A 9 0.08 40.56 9.50
CA VAL A 9 0.42 39.29 8.85
C VAL A 9 1.89 39.01 9.15
N GLY A 10 2.17 38.15 10.12
CA GLY A 10 3.55 38.00 10.63
C GLY A 10 3.85 36.67 11.31
N GLY A 11 3.18 35.59 10.91
CA GLY A 11 3.60 34.25 11.29
C GLY A 11 4.70 33.77 10.34
N ALA A 12 5.86 33.36 10.88
CA ALA A 12 6.88 32.71 10.07
C ALA A 12 6.29 31.46 9.37
N PRO A 13 6.59 31.21 8.08
CA PRO A 13 6.07 30.05 7.37
C PRO A 13 6.37 28.74 8.11
N ALA A 14 5.39 27.84 8.19
CA ALA A 14 5.62 26.54 8.80
C ALA A 14 6.61 25.74 7.92
N VAL A 15 7.68 25.18 8.50
CA VAL A 15 8.64 24.35 7.74
C VAL A 15 8.67 22.95 8.33
N ALA A 16 8.51 21.95 7.47
CA ALA A 16 8.50 20.55 7.84
C ALA A 16 9.80 20.17 8.56
N PRO A 17 9.72 19.52 9.73
CA PRO A 17 10.92 19.11 10.47
C PRO A 17 11.66 17.97 9.75
N PRO A 18 13.00 17.88 9.90
CA PRO A 18 13.75 16.76 9.37
C PRO A 18 13.34 15.45 10.07
N ALA A 19 13.06 14.42 9.28
CA ALA A 19 12.61 13.13 9.78
C ALA A 19 13.78 12.29 10.32
N PRO A 20 13.64 11.63 11.48
CA PRO A 20 14.68 10.80 12.06
C PRO A 20 14.68 9.37 11.51
N GLY A 21 15.83 8.71 11.61
CA GLY A 21 15.99 7.28 11.35
C GLY A 21 15.70 6.86 9.91
N ARG A 22 15.39 5.57 9.74
CA ARG A 22 15.05 4.94 8.46
C ARG A 22 14.12 3.76 8.69
N LEU A 23 13.46 3.30 7.62
CA LEU A 23 12.53 2.18 7.66
C LEU A 23 13.23 0.90 8.16
N GLY A 24 12.56 0.15 9.04
CA GLY A 24 13.07 -1.13 9.58
C GLY A 24 14.09 -1.00 10.72
N GLU A 25 14.35 0.22 11.21
CA GLU A 25 15.22 0.43 12.36
C GLU A 25 14.50 1.19 13.49
N PRO A 26 14.62 0.76 14.75
CA PRO A 26 14.06 1.48 15.89
C PRO A 26 14.63 2.89 16.02
N LEU A 27 13.76 3.90 16.05
CA LEU A 27 14.17 5.30 16.23
C LEU A 27 14.88 5.52 17.58
N PRO A 28 15.96 6.31 17.64
CA PRO A 28 16.50 6.77 18.93
C PRO A 28 15.44 7.55 19.73
N LEU A 29 15.29 7.27 21.03
CA LEU A 29 14.27 7.90 21.89
C LEU A 29 14.29 9.44 21.82
N SER A 30 15.48 10.04 21.92
CA SER A 30 15.64 11.50 21.86
C SER A 30 15.29 12.10 20.50
N ALA A 31 15.54 11.36 19.42
CA ALA A 31 15.17 11.77 18.07
C ALA A 31 13.66 11.67 17.84
N ALA A 32 13.03 10.61 18.35
CA ALA A 32 11.57 10.43 18.30
C ALA A 32 10.84 11.55 19.06
N ALA A 33 11.25 11.86 20.29
CA ALA A 33 10.67 12.94 21.09
C ALA A 33 10.74 14.30 20.38
N LYS A 34 11.93 14.68 19.91
CA LYS A 34 12.17 15.94 19.18
C LYS A 34 11.32 16.02 17.91
N TYR A 35 11.23 14.92 17.17
CA TYR A 35 10.48 14.90 15.93
C TYR A 35 8.98 15.01 16.16
N VAL A 36 8.40 14.26 17.11
CA VAL A 36 6.97 14.35 17.43
C VAL A 36 6.61 15.77 17.88
N GLU A 37 7.40 16.39 18.76
CA GLU A 37 7.16 17.77 19.19
C GLU A 37 7.24 18.77 18.03
N ALA A 38 8.31 18.70 17.22
CA ALA A 38 8.50 19.60 16.09
C ALA A 38 7.40 19.42 15.02
N LEU A 39 6.94 18.18 14.80
CA LEU A 39 5.86 17.87 13.87
C LEU A 39 4.51 18.39 14.36
N GLY A 40 4.25 18.31 15.67
CA GLY A 40 3.06 18.93 16.28
C GLY A 40 3.04 20.44 16.06
N ARG A 41 4.18 21.12 16.30
CA ARG A 41 4.31 22.56 16.03
C ARG A 41 4.11 22.90 14.54
N TRP A 42 4.71 22.11 13.65
CA TRP A 42 4.49 22.28 12.20
C TRP A 42 3.02 22.12 11.83
N ARG A 43 2.34 21.08 12.34
CA ARG A 43 0.93 20.79 12.05
C ARG A 43 0.02 21.96 12.43
N ASP A 44 0.21 22.50 13.62
CA ASP A 44 -0.62 23.59 14.13
C ASP A 44 -0.34 24.90 13.37
N ALA A 45 0.93 25.24 13.14
CA ALA A 45 1.32 26.40 12.34
C ALA A 45 0.80 26.31 10.89
N ARG A 46 0.93 25.14 10.27
CA ARG A 46 0.45 24.86 8.92
C ARG A 46 -1.05 24.99 8.80
N ARG A 47 -1.81 24.55 9.82
CA ARG A 47 -3.26 24.72 9.82
C ARG A 47 -3.65 26.20 9.79
N MET A 48 -3.03 26.99 10.66
CA MET A 48 -3.27 28.43 10.72
C MET A 48 -2.91 29.12 9.40
N GLU A 49 -1.80 28.74 8.76
CA GLU A 49 -1.39 29.27 7.45
C GLU A 49 -2.43 28.92 6.36
N LEU A 50 -2.89 27.67 6.29
CA LEU A 50 -3.89 27.25 5.31
C LEU A 50 -5.24 27.94 5.52
N ASP A 51 -5.68 28.12 6.77
CA ASP A 51 -6.92 28.85 7.09
C ASP A 51 -6.81 30.35 6.74
N GLN A 52 -5.59 30.92 6.72
CA GLN A 52 -5.35 32.29 6.23
C GLN A 52 -5.39 32.34 4.70
N LEU A 53 -4.73 31.41 4.02
CA LEU A 53 -4.72 31.32 2.56
C LEU A 53 -6.11 31.09 1.98
N ASP A 54 -6.91 30.23 2.63
CA ASP A 54 -8.30 29.97 2.24
C ASP A 54 -9.17 31.24 2.38
N ARG A 55 -9.07 31.95 3.51
CA ARG A 55 -9.75 33.23 3.71
C ARG A 55 -9.33 34.28 2.67
N ALA A 56 -8.03 34.38 2.38
CA ALA A 56 -7.51 35.31 1.39
C ALA A 56 -8.03 34.97 -0.03
N ALA A 57 -8.10 33.69 -0.38
CA ALA A 57 -8.67 33.24 -1.64
C ALA A 57 -10.17 33.57 -1.77
N LEU A 58 -10.95 33.37 -0.70
CA LEU A 58 -12.37 33.74 -0.67
C LEU A 58 -12.60 35.26 -0.77
N GLN A 59 -11.77 36.05 -0.10
CA GLN A 59 -11.83 37.52 -0.17
C GLN A 59 -11.45 38.04 -1.57
N GLY A 60 -10.39 37.50 -2.17
CA GLY A 60 -9.99 37.81 -3.55
C GLY A 60 -11.06 37.43 -4.57
N ALA A 61 -11.68 36.26 -4.42
CA ALA A 61 -12.80 35.84 -5.26
C ALA A 61 -14.03 36.77 -5.13
N ALA A 62 -14.33 37.25 -3.92
CA ALA A 62 -15.42 38.19 -3.69
C ALA A 62 -15.15 39.57 -4.31
N GLN A 63 -13.91 40.07 -4.24
CA GLN A 63 -13.50 41.38 -4.77
C GLN A 63 -13.32 41.39 -6.31
N GLN A 64 -13.00 40.25 -6.92
CA GLN A 64 -12.69 40.13 -8.36
C GLN A 64 -13.90 39.73 -9.24
N SER A 65 -15.13 39.81 -8.71
CA SER A 65 -16.39 39.64 -9.47
C SER A 65 -16.56 40.63 -10.65
N ALA A 66 -15.59 41.51 -10.91
CA ALA A 66 -15.52 42.44 -12.04
C ALA A 66 -14.40 42.15 -13.07
N GLY A 67 -13.60 41.08 -12.94
CA GLY A 67 -12.64 40.69 -13.97
C GLY A 67 -11.58 39.68 -13.53
N GLY A 68 -11.80 38.40 -13.86
CA GLY A 68 -10.80 37.31 -13.84
C GLY A 68 -10.45 36.75 -12.46
N SER A 69 -11.00 35.56 -12.10
CA SER A 69 -10.59 34.84 -10.89
C SER A 69 -9.29 34.07 -11.11
N ILE A 70 -8.36 34.13 -10.14
CA ILE A 70 -7.24 33.20 -10.07
C ILE A 70 -7.76 31.89 -9.45
N ASP A 71 -7.81 30.80 -10.22
CA ASP A 71 -8.25 29.50 -9.72
C ASP A 71 -7.17 28.85 -8.83
N VAL A 72 -7.19 29.18 -7.53
CA VAL A 72 -6.32 28.60 -6.48
C VAL A 72 -7.03 27.54 -5.63
N THR A 73 -8.33 27.37 -5.81
CA THR A 73 -9.19 26.49 -4.99
C THR A 73 -8.68 25.06 -4.96
N HIS A 74 -8.21 24.57 -6.10
CA HIS A 74 -7.70 23.21 -6.22
C HIS A 74 -6.41 23.00 -5.40
N ASP A 75 -5.47 23.93 -5.49
CA ASP A 75 -4.19 23.87 -4.77
C ASP A 75 -4.40 23.98 -3.25
N ILE A 76 -5.35 24.82 -2.81
CA ILE A 76 -5.77 24.93 -1.40
C ILE A 76 -6.36 23.59 -0.93
N THR A 77 -7.26 23.00 -1.71
CA THR A 77 -7.90 21.71 -1.37
C THR A 77 -6.87 20.59 -1.26
N LEU A 78 -5.93 20.52 -2.21
CA LEU A 78 -4.84 19.54 -2.17
C LEU A 78 -3.94 19.73 -0.95
N SER A 79 -3.53 20.97 -0.66
CA SER A 79 -2.68 21.27 0.49
C SER A 79 -3.39 20.96 1.82
N MET A 80 -4.69 21.23 1.92
CA MET A 80 -5.53 20.87 3.06
C MET A 80 -5.64 19.36 3.24
N ALA A 81 -5.78 18.60 2.16
CA ALA A 81 -5.85 17.14 2.21
C ALA A 81 -4.51 16.53 2.65
N LEU A 82 -3.38 17.06 2.17
CA LEU A 82 -2.04 16.67 2.62
C LEU A 82 -1.82 16.97 4.11
N TRP A 83 -2.22 18.16 4.56
CA TRP A 83 -2.18 18.53 5.98
C TRP A 83 -3.00 17.57 6.83
N LYS A 84 -4.23 17.24 6.41
CA LYS A 84 -5.11 16.31 7.14
C LYS A 84 -4.48 14.93 7.26
N ALA A 85 -3.94 14.39 6.17
CA ALA A 85 -3.28 13.08 6.19
C ALA A 85 -2.03 13.08 7.08
N ALA A 86 -1.24 14.15 7.07
CA ALA A 86 -0.10 14.31 7.98
C ALA A 86 -0.54 14.44 9.46
N SER A 87 -1.63 15.17 9.72
CA SER A 87 -2.25 15.34 11.03
C SER A 87 -2.73 14.00 11.60
N ASP A 88 -3.42 13.19 10.78
CA ASP A 88 -3.91 11.86 11.20
C ASP A 88 -2.75 10.90 11.49
N ARG A 89 -1.70 10.93 10.67
CA ARG A 89 -0.48 10.15 10.92
C ARG A 89 0.25 10.62 12.18
N TYR A 90 0.26 11.93 12.45
CA TYR A 90 0.82 12.48 13.68
C TYR A 90 0.09 11.97 14.92
N GLU A 91 -1.25 11.87 14.90
CA GLU A 91 -2.00 11.33 16.04
C GLU A 91 -1.64 9.85 16.31
N LEU A 92 -1.46 9.04 15.25
CA LEU A 92 -0.95 7.67 15.38
C LEU A 92 0.47 7.61 15.97
N LEU A 93 1.36 8.51 15.52
CA LEU A 93 2.72 8.61 16.07
C LEU A 93 2.70 9.00 17.54
N ARG A 94 1.86 9.97 17.92
CA ARG A 94 1.71 10.43 19.29
C ARG A 94 1.17 9.32 20.20
N ALA A 95 0.18 8.56 19.73
CA ALA A 95 -0.34 7.40 20.44
C ALA A 95 0.71 6.31 20.61
N THR A 96 1.50 6.03 19.56
CA THR A 96 2.57 5.01 19.59
C THR A 96 3.73 5.42 20.51
N TRP A 97 4.04 6.72 20.60
CA TRP A 97 5.11 7.25 21.45
C TRP A 97 4.83 7.09 22.95
N ASP A 98 3.54 7.10 23.33
CA ASP A 98 3.06 6.95 24.72
C ASP A 98 3.87 7.77 25.75
N GLY A 99 4.15 9.04 25.42
CA GLY A 99 4.88 9.96 26.31
C GLY A 99 6.34 9.54 26.61
N GLY A 100 6.95 8.71 25.77
CA GLY A 100 8.34 8.24 25.92
C GLY A 100 8.49 6.84 26.52
N ARG A 101 7.38 6.12 26.71
CA ARG A 101 7.37 4.71 27.15
C ARG A 101 7.52 3.71 26.00
N ALA A 102 7.69 4.19 24.77
CA ALA A 102 7.88 3.36 23.58
C ALA A 102 9.13 2.46 23.69
N GLY A 103 8.91 1.14 23.68
CA GLY A 103 9.95 0.13 23.59
C GLY A 103 10.52 0.03 22.17
N GLU A 104 11.33 -1.00 21.91
CA GLU A 104 11.98 -1.18 20.62
C GLU A 104 10.99 -1.42 19.48
N ALA A 105 10.01 -2.30 19.70
CA ALA A 105 8.96 -2.58 18.73
C ALA A 105 8.08 -1.35 18.44
N GLU A 106 7.75 -0.54 19.45
CA GLU A 106 7.03 0.73 19.25
C GLU A 106 7.86 1.71 18.43
N ARG A 107 9.16 1.84 18.71
CA ARG A 107 10.06 2.76 17.98
C ARG A 107 10.29 2.33 16.54
N GLU A 108 10.32 1.03 16.27
CA GLU A 108 10.34 0.50 14.90
C GLU A 108 9.01 0.75 14.19
N ARG A 109 7.87 0.55 14.87
CA ARG A 109 6.55 0.95 14.36
C ARG A 109 6.46 2.44 14.06
N MET A 110 7.05 3.30 14.89
CA MET A 110 7.15 4.73 14.60
C MET A 110 7.98 5.00 13.34
N ALA A 111 9.12 4.32 13.15
CA ALA A 111 9.89 4.44 11.90
C ALA A 111 9.04 4.05 10.68
N THR A 112 8.25 2.99 10.79
CA THR A 112 7.27 2.58 9.77
C THR A 112 6.18 3.62 9.53
N LEU A 113 5.66 4.26 10.58
CA LEU A 113 4.68 5.34 10.44
C LEU A 113 5.27 6.61 9.81
N ILE A 114 6.56 6.90 10.00
CA ILE A 114 7.22 8.06 9.39
C ILE A 114 7.54 7.78 7.92
N TRP A 115 8.22 6.67 7.64
CA TRP A 115 8.79 6.39 6.32
C TRP A 115 7.89 5.55 5.41
N GLY A 116 6.89 4.88 5.99
CA GLY A 116 5.91 4.09 5.27
C GLY A 116 4.88 4.95 4.53
N ARG A 117 4.14 4.30 3.64
CA ARG A 117 3.15 4.94 2.78
C ARG A 117 2.08 5.67 3.60
N LEU A 118 1.75 6.90 3.22
CA LEU A 118 0.53 7.58 3.61
C LEU A 118 -0.59 7.03 2.75
N ASP A 119 -1.54 6.32 3.37
CA ASP A 119 -2.82 6.03 2.72
C ASP A 119 -3.63 7.33 2.77
N ALA A 120 -3.33 8.22 1.84
CA ALA A 120 -4.07 9.44 1.69
C ALA A 120 -5.45 9.05 1.13
N THR A 121 -6.52 9.23 1.91
CA THR A 121 -7.91 9.26 1.39
C THR A 121 -8.16 10.52 0.56
N VAL A 122 -7.15 10.92 -0.22
CA VAL A 122 -7.20 12.04 -1.13
C VAL A 122 -7.92 11.52 -2.36
N ASP A 123 -8.99 12.21 -2.75
CA ASP A 123 -9.74 11.88 -3.95
C ASP A 123 -8.76 11.69 -5.14
N PRO A 124 -8.73 10.52 -5.78
CA PRO A 124 -7.83 10.23 -6.90
C PRO A 124 -7.94 11.26 -8.04
N SER A 125 -9.09 11.93 -8.18
CA SER A 125 -9.30 12.99 -9.16
C SER A 125 -8.53 14.29 -8.87
N LEU A 126 -8.32 14.62 -7.59
CA LEU A 126 -7.50 15.77 -7.17
C LEU A 126 -6.02 15.53 -7.44
N LEU A 127 -5.63 14.26 -7.39
CA LEU A 127 -4.30 13.76 -7.66
C LEU A 127 -4.03 13.58 -9.18
N ALA A 128 -5.04 13.21 -9.96
CA ALA A 128 -4.91 13.00 -11.41
C ALA A 128 -4.51 14.26 -12.20
N ARG A 129 -4.98 15.45 -11.78
CA ARG A 129 -4.64 16.73 -12.45
C ARG A 129 -3.25 17.27 -12.10
N THR A 130 -2.65 16.78 -11.02
CA THR A 130 -1.22 16.96 -10.74
C THR A 130 -0.36 15.91 -11.44
N GLY A 131 -0.97 15.02 -12.26
CA GLY A 131 -0.31 13.89 -12.92
C GLY A 131 0.00 12.72 -11.99
N SER A 132 -0.62 12.67 -10.81
CA SER A 132 -0.10 11.94 -9.65
C SER A 132 -1.17 11.08 -8.97
N ALA A 133 -1.87 10.21 -9.72
CA ALA A 133 -2.88 9.32 -9.15
C ALA A 133 -2.30 8.41 -8.05
N GLY A 134 -2.82 8.53 -6.81
CA GLY A 134 -2.49 7.65 -5.68
C GLY A 134 -1.07 7.83 -5.12
N LEU A 135 -0.71 9.03 -4.68
CA LEU A 135 0.62 9.29 -4.13
C LEU A 135 0.96 8.40 -2.92
N ALA A 136 1.80 7.39 -3.16
CA ALA A 136 2.46 6.58 -2.16
C ALA A 136 3.59 7.34 -1.43
N VAL A 137 3.29 8.55 -0.96
CA VAL A 137 4.26 9.41 -0.27
C VAL A 137 4.39 9.02 1.20
N SER A 138 5.55 9.24 1.78
CA SER A 138 5.79 9.14 3.23
C SER A 138 5.31 10.41 3.95
N LEU A 139 5.26 10.37 5.28
CA LEU A 139 4.89 11.54 6.08
C LEU A 139 5.80 12.76 5.82
N PRO A 140 7.14 12.63 5.81
CA PRO A 140 8.02 13.75 5.50
C PRO A 140 7.83 14.29 4.08
N GLU A 141 7.46 13.44 3.12
CA GLU A 141 7.15 13.87 1.76
C GLU A 141 5.82 14.63 1.70
N ALA A 142 4.78 14.17 2.38
CA ALA A 142 3.51 14.87 2.46
C ALA A 142 3.64 16.25 3.12
N CYS A 143 4.40 16.36 4.21
CA CYS A 143 4.69 17.65 4.85
C CYS A 143 5.41 18.60 3.87
N ARG A 144 6.42 18.11 3.14
CA ARG A 144 7.17 18.91 2.16
C ARG A 144 6.33 19.35 0.98
N LEU A 145 5.45 18.48 0.49
CA LEU A 145 4.50 18.83 -0.57
C LEU A 145 3.53 19.92 -0.09
N SER A 146 3.03 19.83 1.15
CA SER A 146 2.22 20.90 1.73
C SER A 146 3.00 22.22 1.87
N ASP A 147 4.26 22.16 2.33
CA ASP A 147 5.16 23.32 2.41
C ASP A 147 5.30 24.02 1.04
N ALA A 148 5.62 23.25 0.00
CA ALA A 148 5.79 23.73 -1.36
C ALA A 148 4.50 24.37 -1.90
N LEU A 149 3.35 23.73 -1.71
CA LEU A 149 2.06 24.25 -2.17
C LEU A 149 1.65 25.55 -1.46
N ALA A 150 1.85 25.67 -0.15
CA ALA A 150 1.54 26.94 0.52
C ALA A 150 2.48 28.07 0.11
N GLY A 151 3.76 27.78 -0.17
CA GLY A 151 4.68 28.75 -0.77
C GLY A 151 4.15 29.28 -2.10
N GLN A 152 3.71 28.39 -2.99
CA GLN A 152 3.10 28.77 -4.27
C GLN A 152 1.80 29.57 -4.09
N LEU A 153 0.96 29.21 -3.12
CA LEU A 153 -0.28 29.91 -2.81
C LEU A 153 -0.04 31.33 -2.27
N ARG A 154 0.95 31.50 -1.37
CA ARG A 154 1.34 32.82 -0.85
C ARG A 154 1.73 33.79 -1.97
N GLU A 155 2.53 33.31 -2.92
CA GLU A 155 2.95 34.11 -4.07
C GLU A 155 1.77 34.45 -4.99
N ARG A 156 0.92 33.46 -5.32
CA ARG A 156 -0.26 33.67 -6.18
C ARG A 156 -1.29 34.62 -5.60
N LEU A 157 -1.43 34.65 -4.27
CA LEU A 157 -2.34 35.54 -3.56
C LEU A 157 -1.73 36.91 -3.26
N ALA A 158 -0.49 37.16 -3.70
CA ALA A 158 0.21 38.45 -3.61
C ALA A 158 0.16 39.10 -2.22
N LEU A 159 0.33 38.30 -1.17
CA LEU A 159 0.35 38.81 0.21
C LEU A 159 1.59 39.72 0.39
N GLU A 160 1.36 41.00 0.74
CA GLU A 160 2.40 42.04 0.87
C GLU A 160 3.55 41.56 1.76
N THR A 161 4.78 41.82 1.32
CA THR A 161 5.99 41.23 1.92
C THR A 161 6.86 42.29 2.60
N SER A 162 7.27 42.05 3.85
CA SER A 162 8.24 42.91 4.56
C SER A 162 9.71 42.54 4.27
N GLY A 163 10.66 43.44 4.55
CA GLY A 163 12.10 43.17 4.35
C GLY A 163 12.66 42.03 5.21
N LEU A 164 12.12 41.83 6.42
CA LEU A 164 12.48 40.70 7.28
C LEU A 164 11.98 39.37 6.71
N GLU A 165 10.81 39.36 6.06
CA GLU A 165 10.29 38.18 5.36
C GLU A 165 11.13 37.79 4.15
N VAL A 166 11.71 38.75 3.43
CA VAL A 166 12.61 38.46 2.29
C VAL A 166 13.84 37.66 2.75
N ALA A 167 14.49 38.09 3.83
CA ALA A 167 15.66 37.39 4.36
C ALA A 167 15.31 35.96 4.82
N GLU A 168 14.16 35.80 5.45
CA GLU A 168 13.63 34.51 5.91
C GLU A 168 13.27 33.58 4.73
N ARG A 169 12.58 34.09 3.70
CA ARG A 169 12.26 33.33 2.47
C ARG A 169 13.53 32.84 1.77
N ILE A 170 14.56 33.69 1.64
CA ILE A 170 15.85 33.29 1.05
C ILE A 170 16.51 32.18 1.88
N ARG A 171 16.47 32.28 3.22
CA ARG A 171 17.00 31.24 4.11
C ARG A 171 16.26 29.92 3.91
N GLN A 172 14.93 29.94 3.82
CA GLN A 172 14.10 28.76 3.58
C GLN A 172 14.39 28.11 2.22
N LEU A 173 14.52 28.90 1.16
CA LEU A 173 14.89 28.40 -0.17
C LEU A 173 16.27 27.73 -0.20
N ARG A 174 17.24 28.23 0.58
CA ARG A 174 18.56 27.57 0.72
C ARG A 174 18.43 26.20 1.36
N VAL A 175 17.64 26.10 2.43
CA VAL A 175 17.35 24.81 3.10
C VAL A 175 16.65 23.85 2.14
N GLN A 176 15.68 24.34 1.36
CA GLN A 176 14.97 23.54 0.37
C GLN A 176 15.90 23.05 -0.75
N LEU A 177 16.82 23.88 -1.24
CA LEU A 177 17.77 23.49 -2.29
C LEU A 177 18.83 22.49 -1.83
N GLU A 178 19.30 22.54 -0.59
CA GLU A 178 20.16 21.49 -0.02
C GLU A 178 19.38 20.17 0.09
N ARG A 179 18.13 20.21 0.51
CA ARG A 179 17.27 19.03 0.56
C ARG A 179 17.01 18.42 -0.83
N ILE A 180 16.78 19.27 -1.83
CA ILE A 180 16.64 18.83 -3.23
C ILE A 180 17.95 18.19 -3.71
N ARG A 181 19.11 18.72 -3.33
CA ARG A 181 20.41 18.14 -3.64
C ARG A 181 20.53 16.72 -3.09
N ASP A 182 20.14 16.52 -1.83
CA ASP A 182 20.12 15.19 -1.22
C ASP A 182 19.18 14.24 -1.98
N GLN A 183 17.98 14.71 -2.38
CA GLN A 183 17.03 13.92 -3.17
C GLN A 183 17.58 13.55 -4.55
N VAL A 184 18.26 14.47 -5.24
CA VAL A 184 18.94 14.18 -6.51
C VAL A 184 20.03 13.12 -6.31
N GLY A 185 20.71 13.12 -5.16
CA GLY A 185 21.67 12.08 -4.79
C GLY A 185 21.07 10.67 -4.68
N LEU A 186 19.76 10.55 -4.42
CA LEU A 186 19.03 9.28 -4.34
C LEU A 186 18.51 8.79 -5.70
N GLU A 187 18.59 9.60 -6.75
CA GLU A 187 18.22 9.18 -8.11
C GLU A 187 19.20 8.13 -8.64
N PRO A 188 18.74 7.16 -9.45
CA PRO A 188 19.63 6.20 -10.10
C PRO A 188 20.70 6.90 -10.96
N ALA A 189 21.94 6.42 -10.86
CA ALA A 189 23.06 6.98 -11.60
C ALA A 189 22.83 6.92 -13.12
N GLY A 190 23.03 8.06 -13.78
CA GLY A 190 22.88 8.18 -15.23
C GLY A 190 22.61 9.61 -15.69
N ALA A 191 22.29 9.76 -16.99
CA ALA A 191 22.07 11.07 -17.62
C ALA A 191 20.96 11.89 -16.94
N ARG A 192 19.89 11.23 -16.48
CA ARG A 192 18.78 11.91 -15.77
C ARG A 192 19.26 12.53 -14.45
N GLN A 193 20.02 11.79 -13.64
CA GLN A 193 20.56 12.32 -12.38
C GLN A 193 21.48 13.53 -12.64
N GLN A 194 22.32 13.46 -13.67
CA GLN A 194 23.18 14.58 -14.07
C GLN A 194 22.38 15.83 -14.45
N GLN A 195 21.34 15.67 -15.27
CA GLN A 195 20.45 16.78 -15.65
C GLN A 195 19.74 17.41 -14.44
N LEU A 196 19.26 16.58 -13.50
CA LEU A 196 18.62 17.06 -12.28
C LEU A 196 19.64 17.81 -11.39
N ALA A 197 20.88 17.33 -11.30
CA ALA A 197 21.95 17.98 -10.56
C ALA A 197 22.34 19.34 -11.19
N GLU A 198 22.39 19.43 -12.51
CA GLU A 198 22.64 20.68 -13.24
C GLU A 198 21.51 21.71 -13.01
N GLN A 199 20.25 21.26 -13.05
CA GLN A 199 19.09 22.10 -12.75
C GLN A 199 19.13 22.61 -11.31
N GLN A 200 19.42 21.73 -10.34
CA GLN A 200 19.60 22.11 -8.92
C GLN A 200 20.70 23.16 -8.77
N ALA A 201 21.86 22.95 -9.39
CA ALA A 201 22.98 23.88 -9.32
C ALA A 201 22.65 25.24 -9.97
N ARG A 202 21.87 25.25 -11.05
CA ARG A 202 21.39 26.48 -11.70
C ARG A 202 20.47 27.29 -10.79
N LEU A 203 19.51 26.64 -10.13
CA LEU A 203 18.62 27.28 -9.16
C LEU A 203 19.43 27.81 -7.95
N GLY A 204 20.41 27.04 -7.47
CA GLY A 204 21.33 27.47 -6.39
C GLY A 204 22.13 28.73 -6.74
N ARG A 205 22.67 28.82 -7.96
CA ARG A 205 23.37 30.03 -8.43
C ARG A 205 22.42 31.24 -8.49
N ARG A 206 21.23 31.07 -9.06
CA ARG A 206 20.22 32.15 -9.16
C ARG A 206 19.76 32.64 -7.78
N LEU A 207 19.55 31.74 -6.82
CA LEU A 207 19.21 32.11 -5.44
C LEU A 207 20.36 32.86 -4.75
N LYS A 208 21.60 32.45 -5.01
CA LYS A 208 22.78 33.16 -4.49
C LYS A 208 22.83 34.60 -4.99
N GLU A 209 22.63 34.81 -6.29
CA GLU A 209 22.58 36.15 -6.91
C GLU A 209 21.47 37.02 -6.32
N ILE A 210 20.26 36.47 -6.14
CA ILE A 210 19.13 37.15 -5.48
C ILE A 210 19.49 37.53 -4.04
N GLY A 211 20.08 36.59 -3.29
CA GLY A 211 20.50 36.83 -1.91
C GLY A 211 21.57 37.92 -1.78
N GLU A 212 22.53 37.94 -2.70
CA GLU A 212 23.54 39.00 -2.77
C GLU A 212 22.93 40.37 -3.14
N LYS A 213 21.95 40.40 -4.05
CA LYS A 213 21.21 41.64 -4.38
C LYS A 213 20.42 42.16 -3.18
N ALA A 214 19.70 41.28 -2.47
CA ALA A 214 18.95 41.63 -1.27
C ALA A 214 19.87 42.17 -0.15
N ALA A 215 21.04 41.54 0.05
CA ALA A 215 22.02 41.99 1.05
C ALA A 215 22.58 43.40 0.76
N ARG A 216 22.58 43.83 -0.51
CA ARG A 216 22.93 45.20 -0.93
C ARG A 216 21.76 46.18 -0.86
N GLY A 217 20.60 45.77 -0.34
CA GLY A 217 19.39 46.59 -0.28
C GLY A 217 18.65 46.74 -1.61
N GLY A 218 18.96 45.90 -2.61
CA GLY A 218 18.28 45.93 -3.90
C GLY A 218 16.91 45.24 -3.83
N ASP A 219 15.94 45.77 -4.59
CA ASP A 219 14.61 45.15 -4.71
C ASP A 219 14.69 43.77 -5.39
N VAL A 220 14.17 42.76 -4.69
CA VAL A 220 14.11 41.36 -5.12
C VAL A 220 12.69 40.78 -5.13
N GLY A 221 11.67 41.59 -4.83
CA GLY A 221 10.29 41.11 -4.71
C GLY A 221 9.84 40.35 -5.97
N GLY A 222 10.04 40.95 -7.15
CA GLY A 222 9.71 40.33 -8.44
C GLY A 222 10.62 39.18 -8.88
N LEU A 223 11.72 38.91 -8.17
CA LEU A 223 12.65 37.81 -8.49
C LEU A 223 12.42 36.58 -7.60
N LEU A 224 11.90 36.79 -6.39
CA LEU A 224 11.75 35.76 -5.37
C LEU A 224 10.59 34.81 -5.66
N GLY A 225 9.43 35.34 -6.07
CA GLY A 225 8.27 34.54 -6.45
C GLY A 225 8.55 33.51 -7.55
N PRO A 226 9.13 33.91 -8.70
CA PRO A 226 9.44 32.98 -9.77
C PRO A 226 10.38 31.84 -9.35
N ILE A 227 11.42 32.12 -8.57
CA ILE A 227 12.34 31.07 -8.12
C ILE A 227 11.68 30.14 -7.09
N GLU A 228 10.81 30.65 -6.22
CA GLU A 228 10.03 29.81 -5.29
C GLU A 228 9.13 28.82 -6.04
N ILE A 229 8.45 29.28 -7.08
CA ILE A 229 7.60 28.42 -7.90
C ILE A 229 8.44 27.34 -8.59
N GLU A 230 9.58 27.72 -9.19
CA GLU A 230 10.49 26.78 -9.86
C GLU A 230 11.05 25.73 -8.89
N VAL A 231 11.52 26.15 -7.71
CA VAL A 231 12.07 25.24 -6.68
C VAL A 231 10.98 24.32 -6.12
N ALA A 232 9.79 24.85 -5.82
CA ALA A 232 8.65 24.07 -5.34
C ALA A 232 8.19 23.03 -6.37
N THR A 233 8.14 23.41 -7.65
CA THR A 233 7.79 22.50 -8.74
C THR A 233 8.82 21.40 -8.88
N PHE A 234 10.10 21.77 -8.83
CA PHE A 234 11.20 20.82 -8.95
C PHE A 234 11.23 19.79 -7.81
N GLU A 235 11.05 20.24 -6.56
CA GLU A 235 10.95 19.32 -5.42
C GLU A 235 9.74 18.40 -5.53
N ARG A 236 8.57 18.94 -5.88
CA ARG A 236 7.35 18.14 -6.07
C ARG A 236 7.60 17.02 -7.08
N ASP A 237 8.15 17.36 -8.24
CA ASP A 237 8.36 16.40 -9.32
C ASP A 237 9.36 15.30 -8.92
N LEU A 238 10.41 15.65 -8.15
CA LEU A 238 11.34 14.68 -7.56
C LEU A 238 10.66 13.74 -6.57
N ILE A 239 9.84 14.29 -5.65
CA ILE A 239 9.09 13.49 -4.65
C ILE A 239 8.14 12.52 -5.36
N VAL A 240 7.38 13.01 -6.35
CA VAL A 240 6.44 12.19 -7.12
C VAL A 240 7.20 11.08 -7.85
N ALA A 241 8.27 11.41 -8.57
CA ALA A 241 9.06 10.42 -9.30
C ALA A 241 9.65 9.34 -8.35
N ALA A 242 10.13 9.73 -7.17
CA ALA A 242 10.64 8.79 -6.17
C ALA A 242 9.54 7.89 -5.60
N ALA A 243 8.35 8.43 -5.32
CA ALA A 243 7.19 7.65 -4.88
C ALA A 243 6.75 6.64 -5.95
N THR A 244 6.58 7.09 -7.20
CA THR A 244 6.19 6.22 -8.32
C THR A 244 7.19 5.08 -8.56
N ARG A 245 8.49 5.34 -8.43
CA ARG A 245 9.51 4.28 -8.55
C ARG A 245 9.45 3.26 -7.41
N ARG A 246 9.24 3.71 -6.16
CA ARG A 246 9.08 2.79 -5.02
C ARG A 246 7.85 1.91 -5.19
N GLU A 247 6.73 2.48 -5.64
CA GLU A 247 5.53 1.71 -5.95
C GLU A 247 5.78 0.69 -7.06
N ALA A 248 6.47 1.09 -8.14
CA ALA A 248 6.84 0.18 -9.20
C ALA A 248 7.70 -0.98 -8.70
N GLY A 249 8.70 -0.70 -7.87
CA GLY A 249 9.54 -1.71 -7.23
C GLY A 249 8.72 -2.69 -6.40
N ALA A 250 7.86 -2.18 -5.52
CA ALA A 250 7.00 -3.00 -4.66
C ALA A 250 6.05 -3.91 -5.47
N LYS A 251 5.46 -3.39 -6.55
CA LYS A 251 4.60 -4.19 -7.46
C LYS A 251 5.39 -5.29 -8.19
N VAL A 252 6.63 -5.00 -8.59
CA VAL A 252 7.51 -6.01 -9.20
C VAL A 252 7.83 -7.13 -8.21
N ASP A 253 8.17 -6.78 -6.97
CA ASP A 253 8.51 -7.76 -5.95
C ASP A 253 7.28 -8.60 -5.57
N GLN A 254 6.12 -7.96 -5.40
CA GLN A 254 4.84 -8.67 -5.23
C GLN A 254 4.56 -9.66 -6.37
N ALA A 255 4.77 -9.24 -7.62
CA ALA A 255 4.55 -10.10 -8.79
C ALA A 255 5.52 -11.30 -8.81
N ARG A 256 6.77 -11.11 -8.38
CA ARG A 256 7.76 -12.20 -8.26
C ARG A 256 7.38 -13.19 -7.16
N ASP A 257 6.98 -12.70 -6.00
CA ASP A 257 6.57 -13.54 -4.88
C ASP A 257 5.35 -14.39 -5.23
N LEU A 258 4.32 -13.77 -5.82
CA LEU A 258 3.13 -14.48 -6.30
C LEU A 258 3.46 -15.51 -7.39
N LEU A 259 4.37 -15.19 -8.31
CA LEU A 259 4.78 -16.12 -9.35
C LEU A 259 5.50 -17.34 -8.74
N ALA A 260 6.38 -17.12 -7.76
CA ALA A 260 7.08 -18.19 -7.05
C ALA A 260 6.10 -19.07 -6.26
N GLU A 261 5.17 -18.46 -5.52
CA GLU A 261 4.12 -19.16 -4.78
C GLU A 261 3.25 -20.03 -5.71
N LEU A 262 2.75 -19.45 -6.80
CA LEU A 262 1.92 -20.18 -7.75
C LEU A 262 2.70 -21.31 -8.43
N SER A 263 3.98 -21.13 -8.73
CA SER A 263 4.82 -22.18 -9.32
C SER A 263 5.00 -23.36 -8.38
N ALA A 264 5.21 -23.11 -7.07
CA ALA A 264 5.26 -24.18 -6.07
C ALA A 264 3.89 -24.88 -5.94
N ARG A 265 2.81 -24.10 -5.96
CA ARG A 265 1.45 -24.64 -5.91
C ARG A 265 1.09 -25.49 -7.12
N GLU A 266 1.55 -25.11 -8.32
CA GLU A 266 1.38 -25.91 -9.54
C GLU A 266 1.97 -27.31 -9.37
N GLN A 267 3.20 -27.42 -8.85
CA GLN A 267 3.87 -28.70 -8.64
C GLN A 267 3.13 -29.58 -7.61
N ALA A 268 2.64 -28.97 -6.53
CA ALA A 268 1.82 -29.66 -5.53
C ALA A 268 0.50 -30.18 -6.15
N LEU A 269 -0.18 -29.36 -6.95
CA LEU A 269 -1.40 -29.76 -7.65
C LEU A 269 -1.15 -30.90 -8.63
N ARG A 270 -0.08 -30.86 -9.44
CA ARG A 270 0.27 -31.97 -10.35
C ARG A 270 0.49 -33.29 -9.61
N THR A 271 1.07 -33.23 -8.42
CA THR A 271 1.25 -34.41 -7.56
C THR A 271 -0.09 -34.93 -7.02
N MET A 272 -0.95 -34.04 -6.55
CA MET A 272 -2.29 -34.38 -6.06
C MET A 272 -3.19 -34.96 -7.16
N VAL A 273 -3.18 -34.37 -8.35
CA VAL A 273 -3.94 -34.88 -9.51
C VAL A 273 -3.51 -36.30 -9.84
N ARG A 274 -2.19 -36.56 -9.91
CA ARG A 274 -1.65 -37.90 -10.15
C ARG A 274 -2.14 -38.90 -9.10
N ARG A 275 -2.02 -38.55 -7.82
CA ARG A 275 -2.51 -39.37 -6.69
C ARG A 275 -4.00 -39.67 -6.84
N CYS A 276 -4.81 -38.67 -7.17
CA CYS A 276 -6.25 -38.83 -7.34
C CYS A 276 -6.57 -39.78 -8.50
N VAL A 277 -5.98 -39.58 -9.67
CA VAL A 277 -6.18 -40.44 -10.85
C VAL A 277 -5.76 -41.89 -10.58
N GLU A 278 -4.71 -42.12 -9.79
CA GLU A 278 -4.29 -43.46 -9.38
C GLU A 278 -5.23 -44.09 -8.32
N THR A 279 -5.97 -43.26 -7.58
CA THR A 279 -6.78 -43.70 -6.42
C THR A 279 -8.25 -43.91 -6.77
N VAL A 280 -8.88 -43.03 -7.58
CA VAL A 280 -10.34 -43.00 -7.74
C VAL A 280 -10.80 -43.00 -9.20
N ASP A 281 -11.91 -43.70 -9.46
CA ASP A 281 -12.62 -43.75 -10.74
C ASP A 281 -14.14 -43.54 -10.53
N PRO A 282 -14.77 -42.52 -11.16
CA PRO A 282 -14.17 -41.51 -12.02
C PRO A 282 -13.37 -40.47 -11.24
N SER A 283 -12.21 -40.08 -11.77
CA SER A 283 -11.46 -38.90 -11.31
C SER A 283 -12.01 -37.62 -11.94
N PRO A 284 -11.92 -36.45 -11.26
CA PRO A 284 -12.14 -35.16 -11.91
C PRO A 284 -11.28 -34.98 -13.17
N HIS A 285 -11.73 -34.13 -14.09
CA HIS A 285 -11.09 -33.89 -15.40
C HIS A 285 -10.50 -32.47 -15.56
N TYR A 286 -10.34 -31.73 -14.46
CA TYR A 286 -9.77 -30.38 -14.54
C TYR A 286 -8.26 -30.43 -14.81
N ALA A 287 -7.80 -29.59 -15.73
CA ALA A 287 -6.37 -29.41 -16.00
C ALA A 287 -5.72 -28.50 -14.95
N VAL A 288 -4.46 -28.78 -14.60
CA VAL A 288 -3.66 -27.88 -13.75
C VAL A 288 -3.19 -26.68 -14.58
N PRO A 289 -3.49 -25.43 -14.19
CA PRO A 289 -2.99 -24.25 -14.87
C PRO A 289 -1.46 -24.20 -14.90
N GLU A 290 -0.88 -23.87 -16.05
CA GLU A 290 0.57 -23.72 -16.23
C GLU A 290 0.99 -22.28 -15.92
N VAL A 291 1.82 -22.09 -14.89
CA VAL A 291 2.28 -20.77 -14.44
C VAL A 291 3.33 -20.20 -15.38
N SER A 292 4.20 -21.04 -15.95
CA SER A 292 5.20 -20.63 -16.94
C SER A 292 4.61 -19.97 -18.19
N ALA A 293 3.37 -20.32 -18.54
CA ALA A 293 2.66 -19.74 -19.69
C ALA A 293 2.36 -18.23 -19.52
N LEU A 294 2.42 -17.68 -18.30
CA LEU A 294 2.24 -16.25 -18.05
C LEU A 294 3.44 -15.40 -18.52
N GLY A 295 4.60 -16.01 -18.69
CA GLY A 295 5.83 -15.33 -19.08
C GLY A 295 6.54 -14.58 -17.93
N PRO A 296 7.62 -13.84 -18.23
CA PRO A 296 8.41 -13.15 -17.21
C PRO A 296 7.67 -11.94 -16.62
N VAL A 297 8.04 -11.58 -15.38
CA VAL A 297 7.50 -10.39 -14.70
C VAL A 297 7.84 -9.12 -15.51
N PRO A 298 6.85 -8.31 -15.89
CA PRO A 298 7.09 -7.07 -16.61
C PRO A 298 7.88 -6.04 -15.78
N ASN A 299 8.66 -5.19 -16.46
CA ASN A 299 9.47 -4.14 -15.82
C ASN A 299 8.86 -2.73 -15.97
N THR A 300 7.59 -2.63 -16.36
CA THR A 300 6.88 -1.35 -16.55
C THR A 300 5.55 -1.36 -15.80
N LEU A 301 5.24 -0.27 -15.08
CA LEU A 301 3.99 -0.11 -14.32
C LEU A 301 2.73 -0.44 -15.11
N ALA A 302 2.58 0.10 -16.32
CA ALA A 302 1.40 -0.13 -17.17
C ALA A 302 1.15 -1.61 -17.52
N ARG A 303 2.18 -2.46 -17.44
CA ARG A 303 2.08 -3.90 -17.69
C ARG A 303 2.01 -4.73 -16.40
N LEU A 304 2.35 -4.15 -15.25
CA LEU A 304 2.33 -4.85 -13.96
C LEU A 304 0.92 -5.11 -13.48
N ASP A 305 0.02 -4.13 -13.52
CA ASP A 305 -1.36 -4.32 -13.02
C ASP A 305 -2.10 -5.43 -13.80
N PRO A 306 -2.12 -5.46 -15.15
CA PRO A 306 -2.71 -6.56 -15.89
C PRO A 306 -2.00 -7.91 -15.69
N PHE A 307 -0.73 -7.91 -15.28
CA PHE A 307 0.00 -9.14 -14.96
C PHE A 307 -0.42 -9.68 -13.59
N LEU A 308 -0.54 -8.82 -12.58
CA LEU A 308 -1.05 -9.18 -11.25
C LEU A 308 -2.49 -9.70 -11.32
N GLU A 309 -3.36 -9.08 -12.12
CA GLU A 309 -4.71 -9.59 -12.35
C GLU A 309 -4.72 -11.00 -12.96
N ARG A 310 -3.82 -11.28 -13.90
CA ARG A 310 -3.68 -12.61 -14.50
C ARG A 310 -3.18 -13.64 -13.47
N LEU A 311 -2.23 -13.28 -12.62
CA LEU A 311 -1.80 -14.14 -11.50
C LEU A 311 -2.98 -14.45 -10.56
N GLY A 312 -3.80 -13.44 -10.23
CA GLY A 312 -5.01 -13.63 -9.44
C GLY A 312 -6.00 -14.62 -10.06
N LYS A 313 -6.24 -14.52 -11.37
CA LYS A 313 -7.09 -15.48 -12.10
C LYS A 313 -6.52 -16.90 -12.09
N VAL A 314 -5.20 -17.06 -12.23
CA VAL A 314 -4.54 -18.37 -12.14
C VAL A 314 -4.68 -18.97 -10.75
N SER A 315 -4.50 -18.17 -9.69
CA SER A 315 -4.71 -18.61 -8.31
C SER A 315 -6.15 -19.10 -8.07
N GLN A 316 -7.15 -18.37 -8.58
CA GLN A 316 -8.56 -18.77 -8.51
C GLN A 316 -8.81 -20.09 -9.26
N ALA A 317 -8.27 -20.25 -10.47
CA ALA A 317 -8.39 -21.51 -11.22
C ALA A 317 -7.73 -22.69 -10.48
N MET A 318 -6.57 -22.47 -9.84
CA MET A 318 -5.90 -23.47 -9.01
C MET A 318 -6.74 -23.88 -7.79
N ASN A 319 -7.52 -22.98 -7.20
CA ASN A 319 -8.47 -23.34 -6.13
C ASN A 319 -9.53 -24.34 -6.63
N VAL A 320 -10.14 -24.07 -7.79
CA VAL A 320 -11.16 -24.96 -8.38
C VAL A 320 -10.60 -26.36 -8.63
N VAL A 321 -9.38 -26.45 -9.16
CA VAL A 321 -8.67 -27.72 -9.33
C VAL A 321 -8.44 -28.38 -7.97
N ALA A 322 -7.92 -27.63 -7.00
CA ALA A 322 -7.62 -28.17 -5.67
C ALA A 322 -8.84 -28.79 -5.01
N ASP A 323 -9.95 -28.07 -5.01
CA ASP A 323 -11.20 -28.46 -4.37
C ASP A 323 -11.80 -29.72 -5.03
N ALA A 324 -11.80 -29.78 -6.36
CA ALA A 324 -12.33 -30.93 -7.09
C ALA A 324 -11.58 -32.24 -6.79
N TYR A 325 -10.24 -32.21 -6.86
CA TYR A 325 -9.42 -33.40 -6.62
C TYR A 325 -9.33 -33.77 -5.14
N THR A 326 -9.31 -32.79 -4.23
CA THR A 326 -9.38 -33.05 -2.78
C THR A 326 -10.73 -33.64 -2.40
N GLY A 327 -11.83 -33.12 -2.96
CA GLY A 327 -13.17 -33.66 -2.75
C GLY A 327 -13.28 -35.13 -3.17
N ALA A 328 -12.77 -35.49 -4.35
CA ALA A 328 -12.81 -36.86 -4.83
C ALA A 328 -11.99 -37.84 -3.97
N LEU A 329 -10.80 -37.43 -3.48
CA LEU A 329 -10.02 -38.22 -2.53
C LEU A 329 -10.75 -38.37 -1.18
N ARG A 330 -11.35 -37.29 -0.69
CA ARG A 330 -12.12 -37.30 0.56
C ARG A 330 -13.33 -38.23 0.48
N ASP A 331 -14.03 -38.27 -0.65
CA ASP A 331 -15.15 -39.19 -0.85
C ASP A 331 -14.73 -40.67 -0.78
N HIS A 332 -13.52 -40.99 -1.27
CA HIS A 332 -12.93 -42.33 -1.13
C HIS A 332 -12.61 -42.65 0.33
N GLU A 333 -11.95 -41.72 1.03
CA GLU A 333 -11.61 -41.86 2.46
C GLU A 333 -12.87 -41.99 3.34
N GLU A 334 -13.93 -41.25 3.02
CA GLU A 334 -15.21 -41.32 3.73
C GLU A 334 -15.87 -42.69 3.55
N LEU A 335 -15.91 -43.23 2.32
CA LEU A 335 -16.46 -44.57 2.08
C LEU A 335 -15.67 -45.66 2.82
N ALA A 336 -14.33 -45.56 2.83
CA ALA A 336 -13.48 -46.48 3.59
C ALA A 336 -13.72 -46.37 5.10
N GLY A 337 -13.83 -45.15 5.63
CA GLY A 337 -14.16 -44.90 7.04
C GLY A 337 -15.54 -45.44 7.43
N ARG A 338 -16.55 -45.25 6.58
CA ARG A 338 -17.91 -45.80 6.78
C ARG A 338 -17.91 -47.33 6.83
N LEU A 339 -17.22 -47.99 5.89
CA LEU A 339 -17.09 -49.45 5.90
C LEU A 339 -16.43 -49.96 7.18
N ALA A 340 -15.33 -49.32 7.60
CA ALA A 340 -14.64 -49.65 8.85
C ALA A 340 -15.55 -49.47 10.08
N ALA A 341 -16.32 -48.39 10.14
CA ALA A 341 -17.27 -48.13 11.22
C ALA A 341 -18.40 -49.18 11.26
N TYR A 342 -18.98 -49.55 10.12
CA TYR A 342 -19.99 -50.61 10.06
C TYR A 342 -19.39 -51.96 10.46
N ARG A 343 -18.15 -52.25 10.06
CA ARG A 343 -17.45 -53.49 10.47
C ARG A 343 -17.22 -53.56 11.97
N ALA A 344 -16.81 -52.45 12.59
CA ALA A 344 -16.68 -52.34 14.04
C ALA A 344 -18.04 -52.57 14.74
N LYS A 345 -19.11 -51.96 14.24
CA LYS A 345 -20.48 -52.16 14.76
C LYS A 345 -20.93 -53.62 14.67
N ALA A 346 -20.74 -54.26 13.51
CA ALA A 346 -21.06 -55.68 13.32
C ALA A 346 -20.29 -56.57 14.30
N THR A 347 -19.03 -56.21 14.59
CA THR A 347 -18.19 -56.93 15.56
C THR A 347 -18.72 -56.77 16.99
N SER A 348 -19.09 -55.55 17.40
CA SER A 348 -19.66 -55.31 18.74
C SER A 348 -21.00 -56.00 18.97
N LEU A 349 -21.78 -56.21 17.91
CA LEU A 349 -23.07 -56.91 17.97
C LEU A 349 -22.92 -58.43 17.82
N GLY A 350 -21.71 -58.95 17.62
CA GLY A 350 -21.45 -60.39 17.43
C GLY A 350 -21.86 -60.95 16.06
N HIS A 351 -22.25 -60.10 15.10
CA HIS A 351 -22.69 -60.52 13.77
C HIS A 351 -21.58 -60.49 12.71
N ALA A 352 -20.38 -59.99 13.04
CA ALA A 352 -19.29 -59.90 12.07
C ALA A 352 -18.85 -61.25 11.47
N GLY A 353 -19.13 -62.38 12.14
CA GLY A 353 -18.80 -63.73 11.67
C GLY A 353 -19.80 -64.33 10.67
N THR A 354 -20.95 -63.70 10.45
CA THR A 354 -21.98 -64.15 9.51
C THR A 354 -21.44 -64.14 8.08
N ALA A 355 -21.71 -65.22 7.31
CA ALA A 355 -21.12 -65.44 5.98
C ALA A 355 -21.42 -64.28 5.02
N GLU A 356 -22.67 -63.81 5.00
CA GLU A 356 -23.15 -62.72 4.15
C GLU A 356 -22.41 -61.40 4.46
N LEU A 357 -22.18 -61.09 5.73
CA LEU A 357 -21.44 -59.89 6.15
C LEU A 357 -19.95 -60.01 5.81
N GLN A 358 -19.34 -61.19 5.97
CA GLN A 358 -17.95 -61.42 5.59
C GLN A 358 -17.73 -61.24 4.09
N GLU A 359 -18.62 -61.79 3.26
CA GLU A 359 -18.53 -61.65 1.80
C GLU A 359 -18.77 -60.21 1.34
N ALA A 360 -19.80 -59.54 1.86
CA ALA A 360 -20.08 -58.15 1.54
C ALA A 360 -18.92 -57.23 1.95
N TYR A 361 -18.31 -57.47 3.12
CA TYR A 361 -17.12 -56.72 3.56
C TYR A 361 -15.93 -56.95 2.62
N ARG A 362 -15.64 -58.21 2.28
CA ARG A 362 -14.54 -58.57 1.37
C ARG A 362 -14.71 -57.91 -0.01
N TRP A 363 -15.92 -57.86 -0.55
CA TRP A 363 -16.18 -57.18 -1.83
C TRP A 363 -15.98 -55.67 -1.71
N ALA A 364 -16.56 -55.03 -0.68
CA ALA A 364 -16.44 -53.59 -0.49
C ALA A 364 -14.98 -53.15 -0.25
N GLU A 365 -14.26 -53.88 0.61
CA GLU A 365 -12.84 -53.64 0.89
C GLU A 365 -11.97 -53.88 -0.35
N GLY A 366 -12.24 -54.96 -1.10
CA GLY A 366 -11.55 -55.26 -2.35
C GLY A 366 -11.72 -54.15 -3.40
N GLU A 367 -12.92 -53.58 -3.54
CA GLU A 367 -13.18 -52.49 -4.48
C GLU A 367 -12.53 -51.17 -4.02
N LEU A 368 -12.55 -50.85 -2.72
CA LEU A 368 -11.90 -49.65 -2.16
C LEU A 368 -10.37 -49.71 -2.24
N ASN A 369 -9.79 -50.90 -2.16
CA ASN A 369 -8.34 -51.13 -2.27
C ASN A 369 -7.85 -51.23 -3.73
N ARG A 370 -8.77 -51.28 -4.71
CA ARG A 370 -8.41 -51.22 -6.13
C ARG A 370 -7.75 -49.87 -6.46
N ARG A 371 -6.88 -49.86 -7.47
CA ARG A 371 -6.19 -48.67 -7.99
C ARG A 371 -6.38 -48.58 -9.52
N PRO A 372 -7.25 -47.68 -10.02
CA PRO A 372 -8.18 -46.83 -9.27
C PRO A 372 -9.42 -47.58 -8.74
N ALA A 373 -9.96 -47.12 -7.60
CA ALA A 373 -11.18 -47.63 -6.98
C ALA A 373 -12.42 -47.07 -7.68
N ARG A 374 -13.34 -47.95 -8.13
CA ARG A 374 -14.55 -47.52 -8.82
C ARG A 374 -15.57 -47.05 -7.78
N LEU A 375 -15.58 -45.76 -7.48
CA LEU A 375 -16.31 -45.19 -6.34
C LEU A 375 -17.82 -45.46 -6.39
N ARG A 376 -18.40 -45.54 -7.59
CA ARG A 376 -19.81 -45.89 -7.76
C ARG A 376 -20.11 -47.31 -7.28
N ILE A 377 -19.25 -48.28 -7.62
CA ILE A 377 -19.39 -49.67 -7.22
C ILE A 377 -19.07 -49.82 -5.74
N ALA A 378 -17.98 -49.21 -5.27
CA ALA A 378 -17.60 -49.21 -3.86
C ALA A 378 -18.73 -48.70 -2.97
N ARG A 379 -19.40 -47.60 -3.35
CA ARG A 379 -20.55 -47.04 -2.62
C ARG A 379 -21.69 -48.05 -2.49
N GLN A 380 -22.08 -48.70 -3.59
CA GLN A 380 -23.13 -49.72 -3.59
C GLN A 380 -22.77 -50.92 -2.71
N LEU A 381 -21.50 -51.34 -2.70
CA LEU A 381 -21.03 -52.46 -1.86
C LEU A 381 -21.00 -52.10 -0.37
N VAL A 382 -20.63 -50.85 -0.03
CA VAL A 382 -20.71 -50.34 1.34
C VAL A 382 -22.17 -50.25 1.82
N GLU A 383 -23.07 -49.79 0.95
CA GLU A 383 -24.52 -49.76 1.22
C GLU A 383 -25.10 -51.18 1.39
N LEU A 384 -24.69 -52.14 0.57
CA LEU A 384 -25.08 -53.54 0.71
C LEU A 384 -24.63 -54.12 2.07
N TYR A 385 -23.38 -53.85 2.47
CA TYR A 385 -22.89 -54.26 3.79
C TYR A 385 -23.73 -53.66 4.92
N GLN A 386 -24.07 -52.37 4.81
CA GLN A 386 -24.95 -51.69 5.76
C GLN A 386 -26.33 -52.37 5.83
N SER A 387 -26.95 -52.67 4.68
CA SER A 387 -28.27 -53.31 4.63
C SER A 387 -28.27 -54.70 5.28
N TYR A 388 -27.25 -55.53 5.03
CA TYR A 388 -27.13 -56.82 5.72
C TYR A 388 -26.98 -56.64 7.23
N LEU A 389 -26.23 -55.64 7.68
CA LEU A 389 -26.06 -55.35 9.10
C LEU A 389 -27.37 -54.89 9.75
N GLU A 390 -28.18 -54.11 9.04
CA GLU A 390 -29.49 -53.65 9.52
C GLU A 390 -30.51 -54.79 9.63
N VAL A 391 -30.48 -55.76 8.72
CA VAL A 391 -31.34 -56.95 8.81
C VAL A 391 -30.96 -57.85 9.99
N GLN A 392 -29.67 -57.95 10.30
CA GLN A 392 -29.16 -58.76 11.42
C GLN A 392 -29.32 -58.06 12.77
N ALA A 393 -29.30 -56.72 12.79
CA ALA A 393 -29.57 -55.95 13.99
C ALA A 393 -31.07 -56.06 14.36
N PRO A 394 -31.44 -56.51 15.57
CA PRO A 394 -32.84 -56.61 15.95
C PRO A 394 -33.53 -55.24 15.85
N ARG A 395 -34.72 -55.18 15.23
CA ARG A 395 -35.61 -54.02 15.37
C ARG A 395 -35.83 -53.83 16.87
N ARG A 396 -35.40 -52.70 17.43
CA ARG A 396 -35.78 -52.32 18.80
C ARG A 396 -37.30 -52.40 18.89
N SER A 397 -37.78 -53.36 19.68
CA SER A 397 -39.18 -53.43 20.10
C SER A 397 -39.44 -52.18 20.93
N GLU A 398 -40.48 -51.42 20.58
CA GLU A 398 -41.07 -50.39 21.45
C GLU A 398 -41.56 -51.00 22.77
#